data_AF-A0A8S4QDN8-F1
#
_entry.id   AF-A0A8S4QDN8-F1
#
_cell.length_a   1.000
_cell.length_b   1.000
_cell.length_c   1.000
_cell.angle_alpha   90.00
_cell.angle_beta   90.00
_cell.angle_gamma   90.00
#
_symmetry.space_group_name_H-M   'P 1'
#
loop_
_entity.id
_entity.type
_entity.pdbx_description
1 polymer ?
#
loop_
_entity_poly.entity_id
_entity_poly.type
_entity_poly.pdbx_seq_one_letter_code
_entity_poly.pdbx_strand_id
1 'polypeptide(L)'
;MGLVRKLRVTQRAMERVMLGVSIRDQIRNEEIRRRTRVTDIAQRVAKLKWQWAGHIVWRTDGRWGLKVLEWRPRTGKRSVGRSPTRWTDDIRRVAGSRWRQADQDHVLWNSLQNTYVQQ
;
A
#
# COMPACT_ATOMS: atom_id res chain seq x y z
N MET A 1 11.86 9.09 8.99
CA MET A 1 11.76 7.62 8.83
C MET A 1 10.34 7.22 8.43
N GLY A 2 10.14 6.70 7.22
CA GLY A 2 8.81 6.33 6.71
C GLY A 2 8.17 5.14 7.44
N LEU A 3 6.83 5.10 7.50
CA LEU A 3 6.04 4.09 8.20
C LEU A 3 6.35 2.65 7.76
N VAL A 4 6.48 2.42 6.45
CA VAL A 4 6.80 1.10 5.87
C VAL A 4 8.14 0.57 6.38
N ARG A 5 9.14 1.44 6.57
CA ARG A 5 10.44 1.03 7.13
C ARG A 5 10.29 0.52 8.56
N LYS A 6 9.47 1.18 9.38
CA LYS A 6 9.20 0.74 10.76
C LYS A 6 8.56 -0.64 10.77
N LEU A 7 7.55 -0.87 9.93
CA LEU A 7 6.88 -2.16 9.79
C LEU A 7 7.83 -3.28 9.31
N ARG A 8 8.75 -2.96 8.38
CA ARG A 8 9.78 -3.91 7.95
C ARG A 8 10.73 -4.26 9.09
N VAL A 9 11.18 -3.28 9.87
CA VAL A 9 12.05 -3.53 11.03
C VAL A 9 11.37 -4.42 12.05
N THR A 10 10.10 -4.17 12.37
CA THR A 10 9.33 -5.02 13.30
C THR A 10 9.16 -6.43 12.74
N GLN A 11 8.84 -6.58 11.45
CA GLN A 11 8.78 -7.90 10.80
C GLN A 11 10.10 -8.66 10.93
N ARG A 12 11.25 -8.01 10.69
CA ARG A 12 12.57 -8.67 10.80
C ARG A 12 12.89 -9.12 12.23
N ALA A 13 12.49 -8.33 13.24
CA ALA A 13 12.64 -8.73 14.63
C ALA A 13 11.78 -9.96 14.93
N MET A 14 10.53 -10.00 14.47
CA MET A 14 9.62 -11.14 14.66
C MET A 14 10.13 -12.39 13.95
N GLU A 15 10.60 -12.29 12.71
CA GLU A 15 11.16 -13.43 11.96
C GLU A 15 12.40 -14.04 12.65
N ARG A 16 13.23 -13.21 13.29
CA ARG A 16 14.37 -13.67 14.10
C ARG A 16 13.92 -14.46 15.32
N VAL A 17 12.92 -13.96 16.04
CA VAL A 17 12.33 -14.65 17.19
C VAL A 17 11.71 -16.00 16.76
N MET A 18 10.99 -16.04 15.64
CA MET A 18 10.40 -17.28 15.10
C MET A 18 11.45 -18.35 14.80
N LEU A 19 12.65 -17.97 14.36
CA LEU A 19 13.74 -18.90 14.05
C LEU A 19 14.69 -19.15 15.24
N GLY A 20 14.49 -18.48 16.38
CA GLY A 20 15.43 -18.53 17.51
C GLY A 20 16.82 -17.96 17.20
N VAL A 21 16.93 -17.03 16.23
CA VAL A 21 18.21 -16.47 15.75
C VAL A 21 18.49 -15.14 16.43
N SER A 22 19.67 -15.01 17.01
CA SER A 22 20.18 -13.78 17.59
C SER A 22 20.85 -12.88 16.54
N ILE A 23 21.17 -11.65 16.93
CA ILE A 23 21.97 -10.74 16.08
C ILE A 23 23.42 -11.24 15.95
N ARG A 24 23.92 -11.97 16.95
CA ARG A 24 25.31 -12.48 17.01
C ARG A 24 25.58 -13.57 15.98
N ASP A 25 24.55 -14.28 15.54
CA ASP A 25 24.67 -15.32 14.51
C ASP A 25 25.02 -14.74 13.13
N GLN A 26 24.98 -13.40 12.98
CA GLN A 26 25.33 -12.67 11.75
C GLN A 26 24.63 -13.20 10.48
N ILE A 27 23.47 -13.85 10.65
CA ILE A 27 22.68 -14.38 9.54
C ILE A 27 22.08 -13.20 8.76
N ARG A 28 22.30 -13.24 7.44
CA ARG A 28 21.77 -12.29 6.48
C ARG A 28 20.24 -12.28 6.48
N ASN A 29 19.64 -11.10 6.28
CA ASN A 29 18.18 -10.97 6.30
C ASN A 29 17.52 -11.73 5.14
N GLU A 30 18.20 -11.86 3.99
CA GLU A 30 17.75 -12.67 2.86
C GLU A 30 17.58 -14.14 3.24
N GLU A 31 18.50 -14.66 4.06
CA GLU A 31 18.47 -16.03 4.54
C GLU A 31 17.31 -16.27 5.52
N ILE A 32 17.08 -15.33 6.44
CA ILE A 32 15.94 -15.35 7.36
C ILE A 32 14.62 -15.36 6.59
N ARG A 33 14.51 -14.57 5.52
CA ARG A 33 13.33 -14.57 4.64
C ARG A 33 13.17 -15.88 3.88
N ARG A 34 14.27 -16.46 3.38
CA ARG A 34 14.24 -17.74 2.68
C ARG A 34 13.72 -18.86 3.58
N ARG A 35 14.13 -18.87 4.86
CA ARG A 35 13.70 -19.84 5.87
C ARG A 35 12.25 -19.66 6.30
N THR A 36 11.85 -18.43 6.62
CA THR A 36 10.49 -18.15 7.12
C THR A 36 9.42 -18.16 6.03
N ARG A 37 9.78 -17.82 4.78
CA ARG A 37 8.87 -17.69 3.63
C ARG A 37 7.68 -16.75 3.87
N VAL A 38 7.79 -15.86 4.85
CA VAL A 38 6.77 -14.87 5.19
C VAL A 38 6.71 -13.79 4.11
N THR A 39 5.50 -13.41 3.71
CA THR A 39 5.28 -12.34 2.74
C THR A 39 5.81 -11.00 3.27
N ASP A 40 6.41 -10.17 2.41
CA ASP A 40 6.90 -8.86 2.85
C ASP A 40 5.72 -7.96 3.27
N ILE A 41 5.81 -7.34 4.45
CA ILE A 41 4.74 -6.51 4.98
C ILE A 41 4.43 -5.33 4.07
N ALA A 42 5.42 -4.78 3.36
CA ALA A 42 5.17 -3.68 2.42
C ALA A 42 4.31 -4.15 1.25
N GLN A 43 4.57 -5.35 0.72
CA GLN A 43 3.76 -5.95 -0.34
C GLN A 43 2.34 -6.22 0.16
N ARG A 44 2.19 -6.72 1.40
CA ARG A 44 0.87 -6.96 1.99
C ARG A 44 0.08 -5.66 2.17
N VAL A 45 0.73 -4.61 2.69
CA VAL A 45 0.11 -3.28 2.87
C VAL A 45 -0.31 -2.69 1.52
N ALA A 46 0.56 -2.75 0.50
CA ALA A 46 0.23 -2.28 -0.84
C ALA A 46 -0.95 -3.07 -1.44
N LYS A 47 -0.93 -4.39 -1.33
CA LYS A 47 -2.03 -5.25 -1.82
C LYS A 47 -3.36 -4.90 -1.17
N LEU A 48 -3.38 -4.76 0.17
CA LEU A 48 -4.58 -4.38 0.91
C LEU A 48 -5.09 -3.00 0.53
N LYS A 49 -4.17 -2.05 0.34
CA LYS A 49 -4.52 -0.69 -0.12
C LYS A 49 -5.18 -0.73 -1.51
N TRP A 50 -4.64 -1.51 -2.44
CA TRP A 50 -5.21 -1.67 -3.79
C TRP A 50 -6.59 -2.34 -3.75
N GLN A 51 -6.75 -3.39 -2.94
CA GLN A 51 -8.04 -4.08 -2.78
C GLN A 51 -9.09 -3.16 -2.17
N TRP A 52 -8.72 -2.36 -1.17
CA TRP A 52 -9.63 -1.39 -0.56
C TRP A 52 -10.04 -0.29 -1.54
N ALA A 53 -9.11 0.17 -2.38
CA ALA A 53 -9.40 1.13 -3.44
C ALA A 53 -10.44 0.60 -4.44
N GLY A 54 -10.27 -0.64 -4.92
CA GLY A 54 -11.25 -1.29 -5.78
C GLY A 54 -12.61 -1.43 -5.08
N HIS A 55 -12.61 -1.92 -3.83
CA HIS A 55 -13.82 -2.08 -3.04
C HIS A 55 -14.59 -0.76 -2.82
N ILE A 56 -13.89 0.37 -2.66
CA ILE A 56 -14.54 1.69 -2.51
C ILE A 56 -15.18 2.13 -3.83
N VAL A 57 -14.52 1.91 -4.96
CA VAL A 57 -15.02 2.29 -6.29
C VAL A 57 -16.25 1.47 -6.68
N TRP A 58 -16.20 0.16 -6.46
CA TRP A 58 -17.29 -0.78 -6.79
C TRP A 58 -18.51 -0.67 -5.89
N ARG A 59 -18.45 0.12 -4.82
CA ARG A 59 -19.60 0.33 -3.95
C ARG A 59 -20.52 1.40 -4.53
N THR A 60 -21.75 0.99 -4.82
CA THR A 60 -22.85 1.85 -5.31
C THR A 60 -23.78 2.34 -4.19
N ASP A 61 -23.50 2.03 -2.93
CA ASP A 61 -24.37 2.26 -1.77
C ASP A 61 -24.39 3.72 -1.25
N GLY A 62 -23.82 4.66 -2.01
CA GLY A 62 -23.87 6.10 -1.70
C GLY A 62 -23.11 6.53 -0.44
N ARG A 63 -22.29 5.65 0.15
CA ARG A 63 -21.53 5.95 1.38
C ARG A 63 -20.47 7.04 1.16
N TRP A 64 -20.07 7.64 2.27
CA TRP A 64 -19.13 8.76 2.31
C TRP A 64 -17.71 8.41 1.87
N GLY A 65 -17.34 7.12 1.78
CA GLY A 65 -15.97 6.69 1.49
C GLY A 65 -15.40 7.32 0.21
N LEU A 66 -16.16 7.25 -0.89
CA LEU A 66 -15.75 7.86 -2.16
C LEU A 66 -15.76 9.40 -2.09
N LYS A 67 -16.80 9.98 -1.47
CA LYS A 67 -16.93 11.44 -1.29
C LYS A 67 -15.74 12.04 -0.54
N VAL A 68 -15.28 11.37 0.52
CA VAL A 68 -14.13 11.79 1.34
C VAL A 68 -12.81 11.68 0.56
N LEU A 69 -12.63 10.60 -0.22
CA LEU A 69 -11.43 10.44 -1.05
C LEU A 69 -11.33 11.52 -2.13
N GLU A 70 -12.46 11.91 -2.70
CA GLU A 70 -12.53 12.94 -3.74
C GLU A 70 -12.49 14.35 -3.20
N TRP A 71 -12.91 14.56 -1.95
CA TRP A 71 -13.08 15.88 -1.38
C TRP A 71 -11.79 16.70 -1.47
N ARG A 72 -11.82 17.76 -2.28
CA ARG A 72 -10.74 18.75 -2.38
C ARG A 72 -11.27 20.09 -1.87
N PRO A 73 -10.65 20.71 -0.85
CA PRO A 73 -10.98 22.08 -0.51
C PRO A 73 -10.68 22.96 -1.71
N ARG A 74 -11.70 23.63 -2.23
CA ARG A 74 -11.60 24.59 -3.36
C ARG A 74 -11.05 25.95 -2.91
N THR A 75 -11.14 26.22 -1.60
CA THR A 75 -10.78 27.50 -1.00
C THR A 75 -9.57 27.31 -0.09
N GLY A 76 -8.54 28.14 -0.28
CA GLY A 76 -7.33 28.17 0.55
C GLY A 76 -6.07 27.60 -0.13
N LYS A 77 -4.93 28.23 0.15
CA LYS A 77 -3.59 27.72 -0.23
C LYS A 77 -3.09 26.78 0.86
N ARG A 78 -2.48 25.65 0.50
CA ARG A 78 -1.81 24.78 1.49
C ARG A 78 -0.56 25.48 2.00
N SER A 79 -0.26 25.30 3.29
CA SER A 79 0.98 25.79 3.89
C SER A 79 2.20 25.18 3.17
N VAL A 80 3.26 25.96 3.03
CA VAL A 80 4.53 25.52 2.49
C VAL A 80 5.06 24.34 3.33
N GLY A 81 5.61 23.30 2.67
CA GLY A 81 6.26 22.16 3.33
C GLY A 81 5.46 20.86 3.39
N ARG A 82 4.14 20.86 3.17
CA ARG A 82 3.38 19.61 2.97
C ARG A 82 3.17 19.35 1.48
N SER A 83 3.71 18.23 0.99
CA SER A 83 3.52 17.80 -0.39
C SER A 83 2.02 17.77 -0.74
N PRO A 84 1.62 18.19 -1.96
CA PRO A 84 0.24 18.10 -2.38
C PRO A 84 -0.29 16.66 -2.48
N THR A 85 0.60 15.66 -2.41
CA THR A 85 0.30 14.22 -2.50
C THR A 85 -0.80 13.79 -1.55
N ARG A 86 -1.81 13.13 -2.09
CA ARG A 86 -2.93 12.52 -1.38
C ARG A 86 -2.84 11.01 -1.45
N TRP A 87 -3.64 10.37 -0.61
CA TRP A 87 -3.79 8.92 -0.59
C TRP A 87 -4.21 8.33 -1.95
N THR A 88 -4.93 9.07 -2.81
CA THR A 88 -5.37 8.60 -4.14
C THR A 88 -4.30 8.71 -5.22
N ASP A 89 -3.24 9.49 -4.99
CA ASP A 89 -2.32 9.87 -6.07
C ASP A 89 -1.39 8.74 -6.48
N ASP A 90 -1.10 7.80 -5.57
CA ASP A 90 -0.37 6.58 -5.90
C ASP A 90 -1.22 5.59 -6.72
N ILE A 91 -2.53 5.52 -6.46
CA ILE A 91 -3.47 4.74 -7.28
C ILE A 91 -3.58 5.35 -8.67
N ARG A 92 -3.73 6.68 -8.77
CA ARG A 92 -3.75 7.40 -10.05
C ARG A 92 -2.48 7.21 -10.87
N ARG A 93 -1.33 7.06 -10.20
CA ARG A 93 -0.05 6.81 -10.87
C ARG A 93 -0.03 5.47 -11.62
N VAL A 94 -0.79 4.47 -11.16
CA VAL A 94 -0.84 3.13 -11.77
C VAL A 94 -2.07 2.94 -12.65
N ALA A 95 -3.26 3.26 -12.15
CA ALA A 95 -4.53 3.09 -12.88
C ALA A 95 -4.97 4.32 -13.70
N GLY A 96 -4.17 5.39 -13.71
CA GLY A 96 -4.45 6.61 -14.44
C GLY A 96 -5.46 7.55 -13.76
N SER A 97 -5.72 8.68 -14.41
CA SER A 97 -6.66 9.71 -13.89
C SER A 97 -8.11 9.23 -13.84
N ARG A 98 -8.47 8.29 -14.73
CA ARG A 98 -9.78 7.65 -14.85
C ARG A 98 -9.89 6.33 -14.08
N TRP A 99 -9.05 6.09 -13.07
CA TRP A 99 -9.10 4.86 -12.25
C TRP A 99 -10.47 4.55 -11.62
N ARG A 100 -11.39 5.53 -11.53
CA ARG A 100 -12.80 5.31 -11.16
C ARG A 100 -13.62 4.61 -12.24
N GLN A 101 -13.31 4.82 -13.52
CA GLN A 101 -13.97 4.17 -14.64
C GLN A 101 -13.38 2.77 -14.89
N ALA A 102 -12.19 2.50 -14.37
CA ALA A 102 -11.62 1.15 -14.30
C ALA A 102 -12.47 0.19 -13.44
N ASP A 103 -13.50 0.70 -12.75
CA ASP A 103 -14.61 -0.07 -12.17
C ASP A 103 -15.16 -1.13 -13.14
N GLN A 104 -15.33 -0.74 -14.42
CA GLN A 104 -15.98 -1.57 -15.43
C GLN A 104 -15.23 -2.85 -15.77
N ASP A 105 -13.96 -2.97 -15.38
CA ASP A 105 -13.14 -4.14 -15.67
C ASP A 105 -12.38 -4.62 -14.41
N HIS A 106 -13.02 -5.53 -13.67
CA HIS A 106 -12.43 -6.21 -12.51
C HIS A 106 -11.18 -7.02 -12.89
N VAL A 107 -11.05 -7.47 -14.14
CA VAL A 107 -9.88 -8.21 -14.63
C VAL A 107 -8.69 -7.26 -14.78
N LEU A 108 -8.91 -6.09 -15.38
CA LEU A 108 -7.90 -5.04 -15.48
C LEU A 108 -7.46 -4.51 -14.11
N TRP A 109 -8.39 -4.33 -13.17
CA TRP A 109 -8.03 -3.91 -11.81
C TRP A 109 -7.11 -4.89 -11.09
N ASN A 110 -7.38 -6.20 -11.25
CA ASN A 110 -6.55 -7.24 -10.67
C ASN A 110 -5.19 -7.38 -11.37
N SER A 111 -5.12 -7.18 -12.69
CA SER A 111 -3.85 -7.25 -13.41
C SER A 111 -2.88 -6.13 -13.00
N LEU A 112 -3.40 -4.93 -12.73
CA LEU A 112 -2.64 -3.77 -12.24
C LEU A 112 -2.20 -3.89 -10.77
N GLN A 113 -2.72 -4.87 -10.01
CA GLN A 113 -2.33 -5.05 -8.61
C GLN A 113 -0.83 -5.37 -8.48
N ASN A 114 -0.30 -6.22 -9.37
CA ASN A 114 1.11 -6.63 -9.30
C ASN A 114 2.05 -5.46 -9.57
N THR A 115 1.71 -4.58 -10.52
CA THR A 115 2.51 -3.38 -10.83
C THR A 115 2.49 -2.38 -9.68
N TYR A 116 1.33 -2.22 -9.00
CA TYR A 116 1.23 -1.37 -7.82
C TYR A 116 2.04 -1.91 -6.62
N VAL A 117 2.03 -3.22 -6.40
CA VAL A 117 2.75 -3.86 -5.28
C VAL A 117 4.27 -3.82 -5.44
N GLN A 118 4.78 -3.72 -6.67
CA GLN A 118 6.21 -3.67 -6.98
C GLN A 118 6.82 -2.26 -6.96
N GLN A 119 6.02 -1.23 -6.65
CA GLN A 119 6.40 0.18 -6.74
C GLN A 119 7.20 0.72 -5.54
#